data_AF-A0A7G5GWD4-F1
#
_entry.id   AF-A0A7G5GWD4-F1
#
_cell.length_a   1.000
_cell.length_b   1.000
_cell.length_c   1.000
_cell.angle_alpha   90.00
_cell.angle_beta   90.00
_cell.angle_gamma   90.00
#
_symmetry.space_group_name_H-M   'P 1'
#
loop_
_entity.id
_entity.type
_entity.pdbx_description
1 polymer ?
#
loop_
_entity_poly.entity_id
_entity_poly.type
_entity_poly.pdbx_seq_one_letter_code
_entity_poly.pdbx_strand_id
1 'polypeptide(L)'
;MKIFCDESGYTGADLLERAQPYFVYSGIKLDDKATGEIKNYIYSNYNIQNSEIKGKLIVNNQKGREVISHIFKRYGKFARIVFHDKKYALAAKIIEYGIEPYLTSSEIFYK
;
A
#
# COMPACT_ATOMS: atom_id res chain seq x y z
N MET A 1 5.90 -14.88 -10.37
CA MET A 1 5.03 -13.68 -10.34
C MET A 1 4.85 -13.28 -8.89
N LYS A 2 5.11 -12.02 -8.53
CA LYS A 2 5.15 -11.56 -7.13
C LYS A 2 4.14 -10.43 -6.92
N ILE A 3 3.52 -10.41 -5.75
CA ILE A 3 2.68 -9.31 -5.28
C ILE A 3 3.46 -8.63 -4.17
N PHE A 4 3.64 -7.33 -4.30
CA PHE A 4 4.28 -6.48 -3.30
C PHE A 4 3.20 -5.65 -2.63
N CYS A 5 3.16 -5.67 -1.31
CA CYS A 5 2.18 -4.92 -0.53
C CYS A 5 2.90 -3.93 0.38
N ASP A 6 2.32 -2.76 0.55
CA ASP A 6 2.80 -1.73 1.47
C ASP A 6 1.62 -0.96 2.06
N GLU A 7 1.78 -0.49 3.29
CA GLU A 7 0.75 0.24 4.02
C GLU A 7 1.13 1.70 4.23
N SER A 8 0.15 2.59 4.12
CA SER A 8 0.37 4.02 4.36
C SER A 8 -0.26 4.43 5.69
N GLY A 9 0.53 5.15 6.49
CA GLY A 9 0.08 5.75 7.75
C GLY A 9 0.71 5.09 8.97
N TYR A 10 1.10 5.91 9.94
CA TYR A 10 1.72 5.43 11.18
C TYR A 10 0.69 4.96 12.22
N THR A 11 -0.58 5.32 12.06
CA THR A 11 -1.65 5.04 13.02
C THR A 11 -2.59 3.92 12.58
N GLY A 12 -2.17 3.06 11.62
CA GLY A 12 -3.02 1.99 11.10
C GLY A 12 -3.58 1.06 12.17
N ALA A 13 -2.78 0.77 13.21
CA ALA A 13 -3.18 -0.03 14.36
C ALA A 13 -4.14 0.71 15.32
N ASP A 14 -4.08 2.04 15.38
CA ASP A 14 -4.99 2.83 16.21
C ASP A 14 -6.26 3.20 15.42
N LEU A 15 -7.27 2.35 15.58
CA LEU A 15 -8.57 2.53 14.95
C LEU A 15 -9.42 3.64 15.58
N LEU A 16 -8.99 4.21 16.72
CA LEU A 16 -9.70 5.27 17.43
C LEU A 16 -9.20 6.67 17.07
N GLU A 17 -8.02 6.77 16.44
CA GLU A 17 -7.46 8.05 15.97
C GLU A 17 -8.39 8.72 14.94
N ARG A 18 -8.97 9.86 15.35
CA ARG A 18 -9.97 10.60 14.57
C ARG A 18 -9.34 11.59 13.59
N ALA A 19 -8.14 12.08 13.86
CA ALA A 19 -7.41 12.98 12.96
C ALA A 19 -6.94 12.26 11.69
N GLN A 20 -6.76 10.93 11.76
CA GLN A 20 -6.42 10.08 10.63
C GLN A 20 -7.46 8.96 10.48
N PRO A 21 -8.63 9.22 9.88
CA PRO A 21 -9.75 8.27 9.83
C PRO A 21 -9.56 7.14 8.81
N TYR A 22 -8.53 7.22 7.96
CA TYR A 22 -8.23 6.21 6.95
C TYR A 22 -6.86 5.58 7.19
N PHE A 23 -6.77 4.27 6.98
CA PHE A 23 -5.51 3.62 6.62
C PHE A 23 -5.62 3.09 5.19
N VAL A 24 -4.49 3.01 4.50
CA VAL A 24 -4.46 2.66 3.08
C VAL A 24 -3.51 1.51 2.87
N TYR A 25 -3.98 0.49 2.16
CA TYR A 25 -3.13 -0.57 1.65
C TYR A 25 -2.89 -0.38 0.17
N SER A 26 -1.65 -0.55 -0.23
CA SER A 26 -1.24 -0.62 -1.62
C SER A 26 -0.74 -2.01 -1.94
N GLY A 27 -1.11 -2.51 -3.12
CA GLY A 27 -0.65 -3.77 -3.66
C GLY A 27 -0.27 -3.58 -5.11
N ILE A 28 0.89 -4.10 -5.52
CA ILE A 28 1.32 -4.07 -6.91
C ILE A 28 1.79 -5.44 -7.36
N LYS A 29 1.32 -5.86 -8.53
CA LYS A 29 1.66 -7.14 -9.13
C LYS A 29 2.66 -6.92 -10.26
N LEU A 30 3.89 -7.39 -10.06
CA LEU A 30 4.97 -7.28 -11.05
C LEU A 30 5.69 -8.63 -11.22
N ASP A 31 6.26 -8.84 -12.41
CA ASP A 31 7.22 -9.91 -12.65
C ASP A 31 8.66 -9.42 -12.42
N ASP A 32 9.61 -10.36 -12.42
CA ASP A 32 11.02 -10.04 -12.17
C ASP A 32 11.61 -9.17 -13.30
N LYS A 33 11.10 -9.30 -14.53
CA LYS A 33 11.51 -8.48 -15.68
C LYS A 33 11.13 -7.01 -15.47
N ALA A 34 9.87 -6.72 -15.15
CA ALA A 34 9.40 -5.36 -14.88
C ALA A 34 10.12 -4.75 -13.68
N THR A 35 10.38 -5.55 -12.65
CA THR A 35 11.16 -5.11 -11.48
C THR A 35 12.59 -4.71 -11.88
N GLY A 36 13.24 -5.50 -12.73
CA GLY A 36 14.55 -5.19 -13.29
C GLY A 36 14.54 -3.93 -14.16
N GLU A 37 13.55 -3.78 -15.04
CA GLU A 37 13.36 -2.58 -15.87
C GLU A 37 13.21 -1.31 -15.01
N ILE A 38 12.42 -1.37 -13.94
CA ILE A 38 12.24 -0.26 -13.00
C ILE A 38 13.58 0.10 -12.34
N LYS A 39 14.30 -0.89 -11.79
CA LYS A 39 15.61 -0.65 -11.16
C LYS A 39 16.59 0.00 -12.13
N ASN A 40 16.76 -0.60 -13.31
CA ASN A 40 17.67 -0.09 -14.33
C ASN A 40 17.31 1.34 -14.74
N TYR A 41 16.01 1.62 -14.94
CA TYR A 41 15.54 2.95 -15.26
C TYR A 41 15.90 3.98 -14.18
N ILE A 42 15.75 3.63 -12.89
CA ILE A 42 16.15 4.51 -11.79
C ILE A 42 17.67 4.74 -11.81
N TYR A 43 18.50 3.70 -11.88
CA TYR A 43 19.96 3.85 -11.90
C TYR A 43 20.48 4.65 -13.10
N SER A 44 19.85 4.52 -14.27
CA SER A 44 20.25 5.27 -15.47
C SER A 44 19.79 6.73 -15.47
N ASN A 45 18.71 7.06 -14.76
CA ASN A 45 18.09 8.39 -14.84
C ASN A 45 18.14 9.18 -13.53
N TYR A 46 18.60 8.58 -12.43
CA TYR A 46 18.73 9.23 -11.12
C TYR A 46 20.09 8.93 -10.48
N ASN A 47 20.72 9.93 -9.87
CA ASN A 47 22.02 9.76 -9.23
C ASN A 47 21.86 9.10 -7.85
N ILE A 48 22.20 7.81 -7.74
CA ILE A 48 22.13 7.04 -6.50
C ILE A 48 23.50 7.07 -5.83
N GLN A 49 23.58 7.70 -4.65
CA GLN A 49 24.86 7.91 -3.95
C GLN A 49 25.39 6.68 -3.20
N ASN A 50 24.51 5.79 -2.70
CA ASN A 50 24.89 4.72 -1.76
C ASN A 50 24.56 3.31 -2.27
N SER A 51 24.52 3.10 -3.59
CA SER A 51 24.16 1.83 -4.27
C SER A 51 22.76 1.28 -3.98
N GLU A 52 22.06 1.78 -2.97
CA GLU A 52 20.69 1.41 -2.59
C GLU A 52 19.68 2.49 -3.02
N ILE A 53 18.57 2.04 -3.60
CA ILE A 53 17.44 2.90 -3.98
C ILE A 53 16.66 3.28 -2.70
N LYS A 54 16.79 4.54 -2.28
CA LYS A 54 16.00 5.08 -1.15
C LYS A 54 14.88 5.98 -1.65
N GLY A 55 13.63 5.50 -1.53
CA GLY A 55 12.43 6.22 -2.00
C GLY A 55 12.34 7.65 -1.47
N LYS A 56 12.63 7.87 -0.17
CA LYS A 56 12.64 9.20 0.47
C LYS A 56 13.57 10.20 -0.21
N LEU A 57 14.72 9.78 -0.74
CA LEU A 57 15.65 10.67 -1.43
C LEU A 57 15.13 11.05 -2.82
N ILE A 58 14.51 10.08 -3.52
CA ILE A 58 14.01 10.26 -4.89
C ILE A 58 12.80 11.20 -4.89
N VAL A 59 11.84 11.04 -3.97
CA VAL A 59 10.64 11.89 -3.90
C VAL A 59 10.95 13.36 -3.60
N ASN A 60 12.00 13.62 -2.82
CA ASN A 60 12.38 14.98 -2.43
C ASN A 60 13.20 15.71 -3.51
N ASN A 61 13.72 15.01 -4.51
CA ASN A 61 14.50 15.59 -5.60
C ASN A 61 13.62 15.81 -6.86
N GLN A 62 13.75 16.95 -7.54
CA GLN A 62 13.00 17.25 -8.77
C GLN A 62 13.20 16.20 -9.86
N LYS A 63 14.45 15.83 -10.16
CA LYS A 63 14.78 14.78 -11.15
C LYS A 63 14.25 13.41 -10.70
N GLY A 64 14.25 13.16 -9.40
CA GLY A 64 13.69 11.93 -8.83
C GLY A 64 12.17 11.85 -9.02
N ARG A 65 11.44 12.96 -8.86
CA ARG A 65 10.00 13.02 -9.14
C ARG A 65 9.68 12.75 -10.61
N GLU A 66 10.52 13.20 -11.54
CA GLU A 66 10.35 12.91 -12.98
C GLU A 66 10.51 11.42 -13.27
N VAL A 67 11.54 10.78 -12.68
CA VAL A 67 11.76 9.33 -12.77
C VAL A 67 10.57 8.56 -12.19
N ILE A 68 10.08 8.96 -11.02
CA ILE A 68 8.89 8.37 -10.38
C ILE A 68 7.66 8.51 -11.29
N SER A 69 7.43 9.70 -11.86
CA SER A 69 6.31 9.96 -12.78
C SER A 69 6.33 9.03 -13.99
N HIS A 70 7.51 8.79 -14.57
CA HIS A 70 7.67 7.83 -15.66
C HIS A 70 7.28 6.40 -15.24
N ILE A 71 7.74 5.95 -14.07
CA ILE A 71 7.42 4.63 -13.52
C ILE A 71 5.91 4.49 -13.29
N PHE A 72 5.26 5.47 -12.66
CA PHE A 72 3.82 5.45 -12.43
C PHE A 72 3.01 5.44 -13.73
N LYS A 73 3.41 6.23 -14.74
CA LYS A 73 2.74 6.20 -16.06
C LYS A 73 2.79 4.82 -16.71
N ARG A 74 3.91 4.12 -16.56
CA ARG A 74 4.12 2.81 -17.22
C ARG A 74 3.53 1.63 -16.43
N TYR A 75 3.69 1.63 -15.12
CA TYR A 75 3.36 0.48 -14.26
C TYR A 75 2.20 0.73 -13.29
N GLY A 76 1.72 1.96 -13.15
CA GLY A 76 0.67 2.33 -12.19
C GLY A 76 -0.64 1.58 -12.39
N LYS A 77 -0.97 1.15 -13.61
CA LYS A 77 -2.16 0.32 -13.90
C LYS A 77 -2.17 -1.03 -13.17
N PHE A 78 -0.99 -1.52 -12.77
CA PHE A 78 -0.82 -2.77 -12.02
C PHE A 78 -0.91 -2.56 -10.50
N ALA A 79 -0.93 -1.31 -10.04
CA ALA A 79 -1.16 -0.99 -8.64
C ALA A 79 -2.66 -1.03 -8.32
N ARG A 80 -2.95 -1.46 -7.11
CA ARG A 80 -4.26 -1.39 -6.46
C ARG A 80 -4.06 -0.70 -5.13
N ILE A 81 -4.95 0.22 -4.83
CA ILE A 81 -4.94 1.00 -3.60
C ILE A 81 -6.32 0.83 -2.99
N VAL A 82 -6.36 0.44 -1.73
CA VAL A 82 -7.60 0.24 -0.98
C VAL A 82 -7.56 1.15 0.22
N PHE A 83 -8.60 1.97 0.35
CA PHE A 83 -8.82 2.85 1.48
C PHE A 83 -9.77 2.16 2.44
N HIS A 84 -9.40 2.11 3.71
CA HIS A 84 -10.23 1.58 4.77
C HIS A 84 -10.56 2.70 5.75
N ASP A 85 -11.84 2.94 5.94
CA ASP A 85 -12.33 3.81 7.01
C ASP A 85 -12.22 3.06 8.34
N LYS A 86 -11.47 3.64 9.28
CA LYS A 86 -11.19 3.06 10.59
C LYS A 86 -12.46 2.82 11.39
N LYS A 87 -13.50 3.65 11.23
CA LYS A 87 -14.78 3.45 11.91
C LYS A 87 -15.42 2.13 11.50
N TYR A 88 -15.43 1.82 10.21
CA TYR A 88 -15.99 0.57 9.72
C TYR A 88 -15.06 -0.62 9.99
N ALA A 89 -13.74 -0.43 9.92
CA ALA A 89 -12.79 -1.45 10.32
C ALA A 89 -12.94 -1.83 11.82
N LEU A 90 -13.14 -0.84 12.69
CA LEU A 90 -13.41 -1.06 14.10
C LEU A 90 -14.75 -1.78 14.31
N ALA A 91 -15.81 -1.36 13.62
CA ALA A 91 -17.09 -2.03 13.67
C ALA A 91 -16.98 -3.50 13.26
N ALA A 92 -16.24 -3.81 12.19
CA ALA A 92 -15.99 -5.18 11.77
C ALA A 92 -15.25 -5.98 12.86
N LYS A 93 -14.24 -5.39 13.52
CA LYS A 93 -13.55 -6.05 14.64
C LYS A 93 -14.44 -6.32 15.85
N ILE A 94 -15.41 -5.46 16.13
CA ILE A 94 -16.41 -5.70 17.19
C ILE A 94 -17.24 -6.93 16.86
N ILE A 95 -17.65 -7.10 15.59
CA ILE A 95 -18.35 -8.31 15.15
C ILE A 95 -17.43 -9.53 15.22
N GLU A 96 -16.24 -9.45 14.62
CA GLU A 96 -15.25 -10.54 14.52
C GLU A 96 -14.82 -11.08 15.89
N TYR A 97 -14.55 -10.21 16.86
CA TYR A 97 -14.07 -10.65 18.18
C TYR A 97 -15.17 -10.71 19.24
N GLY A 98 -16.21 -9.88 19.12
CA GLY A 98 -17.27 -9.77 20.13
C GLY A 98 -18.47 -10.67 19.87
N ILE A 99 -18.74 -11.02 18.60
CA ILE A 99 -19.95 -11.75 18.21
C ILE A 99 -19.61 -13.10 17.59
N GLU A 100 -18.78 -13.14 16.55
CA GLU A 100 -18.48 -14.36 15.79
C GLU A 100 -18.02 -15.56 16.64
N PRO A 101 -17.22 -15.41 17.71
CA PRO A 101 -16.80 -16.54 18.53
C PRO A 101 -17.96 -17.25 19.25
N TYR A 102 -19.11 -16.58 19.40
CA TYR A 102 -20.31 -17.11 20.04
C TYR A 102 -21.36 -17.60 19.04
N LEU A 103 -21.11 -17.45 17.74
CA LEU A 103 -22.03 -17.91 16.70
C LEU A 103 -21.81 -19.38 16.41
N THR A 104 -22.91 -20.13 16.34
CA THR A 104 -22.91 -21.52 15.83
C THR A 104 -22.97 -21.57 14.30
N SER A 105 -23.46 -20.50 13.66
CA SER A 105 -23.50 -20.34 12.20
C SER A 105 -23.53 -18.85 11.83
N SER A 106 -22.85 -18.50 10.73
CA SER A 106 -22.84 -17.15 10.16
C SER A 106 -24.13 -16.80 9.40
N GLU A 107 -24.99 -17.79 9.09
CA GLU A 107 -26.24 -17.61 8.34
C GLU A 107 -27.21 -16.61 9.00
N ILE A 108 -27.09 -16.41 10.32
CA ILE A 108 -27.93 -15.48 11.09
C ILE A 108 -27.76 -14.02 10.59
N PHE A 109 -26.62 -13.67 9.98
CA PHE A 109 -26.31 -12.32 9.51
C PHE A 109 -26.59 -12.07 8.02
N TYR A 110 -26.73 -13.12 7.21
CA TYR A 110 -26.76 -13.02 5.74
C TYR A 110 -28.11 -13.42 5.11
N LYS A 111 -29.20 -13.35 5.88
CA LYS A 111 -30.57 -13.60 5.37
C LYS A 111 -31.07 -12.49 4.44
#